data_AF-H0ERP6-F1
#
_entry.id   AF-H0ERP6-F1
#
_cell.length_a   1.000
_cell.length_b   1.000
_cell.length_c   1.000
_cell.angle_alpha   90.00
_cell.angle_beta   90.00
_cell.angle_gamma   90.00
#
_symmetry.space_group_name_H-M   'P 1'
#
loop_
_entity.id
_entity.type
_entity.pdbx_description
1 polymer ?
#
loop_
_entity_poly.entity_id
_entity_poly.type
_entity_poly.pdbx_seq_one_letter_code
_entity_poly.pdbx_strand_id
1 'polypeptide(L)'
;MPATTAETLSLINAREKLIGWYHSGPKLRASDLEINELFKRYTPNPLLVIIDVQPKESGVPTDAYFAVEEIKDDGTTTTKTFVHTPSIIEAEEAEEIGVEHLLRDIRDVASLQGLHLRLRDIGQYLQKVLDGTLPVNHAILGNLQDVFNLLPNLSTPKTSSHIPNGIDAPVKNDSELAHAMSIKTNDQLMAIYLSSLIRAITAFHDLIENKIQNRQQQEEKEAKKDEGKEDEKKKSSGTDSVNGVAGAKEAEKEKEEKDKKK
;
A
#
# COMPACT_ATOMS: atom_id res chain seq x y z
N MET A 1 -12.73 -28.69 -40.02
CA MET A 1 -11.66 -28.80 -39.01
C MET A 1 -12.11 -27.99 -37.81
N PRO A 2 -11.95 -28.46 -36.56
CA PRO A 2 -12.26 -27.64 -35.39
C PRO A 2 -11.35 -26.40 -35.43
N ALA A 3 -11.95 -25.21 -35.25
CA ALA A 3 -11.19 -23.98 -35.13
C ALA A 3 -10.23 -24.11 -33.95
N THR A 4 -8.97 -23.71 -34.15
CA THR A 4 -7.98 -23.70 -33.08
C THR A 4 -8.39 -22.66 -32.03
N THR A 5 -7.99 -22.87 -30.77
CA THR A 5 -8.35 -21.96 -29.66
C THR A 5 -7.93 -20.51 -29.94
N ALA A 6 -6.77 -20.32 -30.60
CA ALA A 6 -6.31 -19.01 -31.04
C ALA A 6 -7.28 -18.35 -32.03
N GLU A 7 -7.78 -19.09 -33.02
CA GLU A 7 -8.77 -18.57 -33.99
C GLU A 7 -10.09 -18.20 -33.29
N THR A 8 -10.52 -18.98 -32.31
CA THR A 8 -11.75 -18.67 -31.55
C THR A 8 -11.62 -17.42 -30.68
N LEU A 9 -10.45 -17.18 -30.07
CA LEU A 9 -10.19 -15.98 -29.26
C LEU A 9 -10.10 -14.73 -30.14
N SER A 10 -9.41 -14.80 -31.28
CA SER A 10 -9.36 -13.69 -32.24
C SER A 10 -10.73 -13.33 -32.83
N LEU A 11 -11.67 -14.29 -32.89
CA LEU A 11 -13.05 -14.03 -33.31
C LEU A 11 -13.85 -13.27 -32.25
N ILE A 12 -13.60 -13.50 -30.96
CA ILE A 12 -14.25 -12.82 -29.84
C ILE A 12 -13.70 -11.40 -29.70
N ASN A 13 -12.37 -11.25 -29.77
CA ASN A 13 -11.71 -9.96 -29.64
C ASN A 13 -10.49 -9.89 -30.57
N ALA A 14 -10.59 -9.08 -31.62
CA ALA A 14 -9.51 -8.90 -32.60
C ALA A 14 -8.25 -8.21 -32.04
N ARG A 15 -8.34 -7.60 -30.84
CA ARG A 15 -7.20 -6.98 -30.17
C ARG A 15 -6.32 -7.98 -29.44
N GLU A 16 -6.86 -9.14 -29.08
CA GLU A 16 -6.12 -10.20 -28.38
C GLU A 16 -5.23 -10.98 -29.35
N LYS A 17 -3.94 -11.06 -29.00
CA LYS A 17 -2.91 -11.75 -29.79
C LYS A 17 -2.01 -12.54 -28.86
N LEU A 18 -1.42 -13.60 -29.38
CA LEU A 18 -0.43 -14.36 -28.63
C LEU A 18 0.83 -13.52 -28.41
N ILE A 19 1.10 -13.17 -27.16
CA ILE A 19 2.26 -12.35 -26.75
C ILE A 19 3.37 -13.16 -26.07
N GLY A 20 3.07 -14.37 -25.62
CA GLY A 20 3.99 -15.15 -24.82
C GLY A 20 3.32 -16.36 -24.18
N TRP A 21 3.89 -16.81 -23.07
CA TRP A 21 3.45 -17.98 -22.32
C TRP A 21 3.77 -17.82 -20.83
N TYR A 22 3.04 -18.54 -19.99
CA TYR A 22 3.25 -18.50 -18.55
C TYR A 22 3.69 -19.86 -18.01
N HIS A 23 4.40 -19.84 -16.89
CA HIS A 23 4.85 -21.02 -16.16
C HIS A 23 4.48 -20.85 -14.68
N SER A 24 3.97 -21.92 -14.05
CA SER A 24 3.60 -21.94 -12.63
C SER A 24 4.79 -21.91 -11.65
N GLY A 25 6.03 -21.83 -12.13
CA GLY A 25 7.22 -21.77 -11.28
C GLY A 25 7.55 -23.09 -10.56
N PRO A 26 8.33 -23.07 -9.46
CA PRO A 26 8.80 -21.89 -8.72
C PRO A 26 10.14 -21.30 -9.21
N LYS A 27 10.87 -22.01 -10.09
CA LYS A 27 12.18 -21.58 -10.60
C LYS A 27 12.30 -21.87 -12.10
N LEU A 28 13.06 -21.04 -12.80
CA LEU A 28 13.40 -21.25 -14.20
C LEU A 28 14.16 -22.57 -14.38
N ARG A 29 13.88 -23.26 -15.46
CA ARG A 29 14.55 -24.49 -15.88
C ARG A 29 15.17 -24.31 -17.26
N ALA A 30 16.19 -25.10 -17.57
CA ALA A 30 16.81 -25.10 -18.90
C ALA A 30 15.81 -25.50 -20.01
N SER A 31 14.83 -26.36 -19.69
CA SER A 31 13.72 -26.72 -20.59
C SER A 31 12.87 -25.53 -21.03
N ASP A 32 12.82 -24.47 -20.23
CA ASP A 32 12.02 -23.28 -20.53
C ASP A 32 12.57 -22.54 -21.77
N LEU A 33 13.88 -22.65 -22.03
CA LEU A 33 14.49 -22.11 -23.25
C LEU A 33 14.01 -22.87 -24.50
N GLU A 34 13.87 -24.20 -24.42
CA GLU A 34 13.40 -25.03 -25.53
C GLU A 34 11.93 -24.74 -25.84
N ILE A 35 11.10 -24.59 -24.80
CA ILE A 35 9.69 -24.19 -24.94
C ILE A 35 9.60 -22.81 -25.58
N ASN A 36 10.44 -21.86 -25.13
CA ASN A 36 10.44 -20.52 -25.67
C ASN A 36 10.77 -20.46 -27.17
N GLU A 37 11.67 -21.33 -27.66
CA GLU A 37 11.97 -21.48 -29.08
C GLU A 37 10.78 -22.02 -29.90
N LEU A 38 9.91 -22.83 -29.32
CA LEU A 38 8.66 -23.25 -29.98
C LEU A 38 7.70 -22.06 -30.13
N PHE A 39 7.61 -21.20 -29.11
CA PHE A 39 6.74 -20.01 -29.14
C PHE A 39 7.24 -18.93 -30.09
N LYS A 40 8.56 -18.89 -30.39
CA LYS A 40 9.12 -17.97 -31.41
C LYS A 40 8.52 -18.14 -32.80
N ARG A 41 7.91 -19.29 -33.11
CA ARG A 41 7.20 -19.54 -34.37
C ARG A 41 5.92 -18.71 -34.51
N TYR A 42 5.34 -18.29 -33.39
CA TYR A 42 4.06 -17.59 -33.34
C TYR A 42 4.21 -16.11 -32.97
N THR A 43 5.23 -15.76 -32.18
CA THR A 43 5.56 -14.37 -31.82
C THR A 43 7.08 -14.17 -31.83
N PRO A 44 7.61 -13.07 -32.40
CA PRO A 44 9.05 -12.89 -32.52
C PRO A 44 9.78 -12.80 -31.17
N ASN A 45 9.14 -12.17 -30.18
CA ASN A 45 9.68 -11.97 -28.83
C ASN A 45 8.68 -12.48 -27.79
N PRO A 46 8.61 -13.79 -27.55
CA PRO A 46 7.71 -14.35 -26.55
C PRO A 46 8.13 -13.87 -25.15
N LEU A 47 7.16 -13.33 -24.41
CA LEU A 47 7.30 -13.02 -22.98
C LEU A 47 7.06 -14.28 -22.15
N LEU A 48 7.99 -14.62 -21.25
CA LEU A 48 7.79 -15.63 -20.22
C LEU A 48 7.37 -14.96 -18.92
N VAL A 49 6.19 -15.30 -18.41
CA VAL A 49 5.72 -14.86 -17.09
C VAL A 49 5.67 -16.05 -16.14
N ILE A 50 6.42 -15.97 -15.04
CA ILE A 50 6.35 -16.96 -13.97
C ILE A 50 5.33 -16.46 -12.95
N ILE A 51 4.30 -17.27 -12.73
CA ILE A 51 3.25 -16.99 -11.74
C ILE A 51 3.44 -17.97 -10.59
N ASP A 52 3.83 -17.45 -9.43
CA ASP A 52 3.95 -18.28 -8.24
C ASP A 52 2.57 -18.62 -7.69
N VAL A 53 2.25 -19.91 -7.71
CA VAL A 53 0.98 -20.44 -7.19
C VAL A 53 1.03 -20.56 -5.65
N GLN A 54 2.22 -20.57 -5.06
CA GLN A 54 2.37 -20.63 -3.62
C GLN A 54 2.34 -19.21 -3.02
N PRO A 55 1.41 -18.94 -2.09
CA PRO A 55 1.33 -17.62 -1.47
C PRO A 55 2.61 -17.37 -0.66
N LYS A 56 3.34 -16.33 -1.04
CA LYS A 56 4.51 -15.83 -0.30
C LYS A 56 4.09 -14.65 0.56
N GLU A 57 4.75 -14.49 1.70
CA GLU A 57 4.48 -13.41 2.67
C GLU A 57 4.81 -12.01 2.12
N SER A 58 5.54 -11.88 1.01
CA SER A 58 5.93 -10.57 0.49
C SER A 58 6.28 -10.59 -1.00
N GLY A 59 5.95 -9.49 -1.68
CA GLY A 59 6.31 -9.23 -3.07
C GLY A 59 5.19 -9.56 -4.04
N VAL A 60 5.36 -9.10 -5.29
CA VAL A 60 4.45 -9.45 -6.38
C VAL A 60 4.72 -10.93 -6.75
N PRO A 61 3.69 -11.79 -6.89
CA PRO A 61 3.87 -13.21 -7.18
C PRO A 61 4.24 -13.49 -8.63
N THR A 62 4.56 -12.45 -9.42
CA THR A 62 4.85 -12.55 -10.85
C THR A 62 6.26 -12.06 -11.15
N ASP A 63 7.03 -12.89 -11.86
CA ASP A 63 8.32 -12.51 -12.42
C ASP A 63 8.27 -12.62 -13.95
N ALA A 64 8.81 -11.63 -14.66
CA ALA A 64 8.75 -11.57 -16.12
C ALA A 64 10.14 -11.65 -16.75
N TYR A 65 10.27 -12.38 -17.86
CA TYR A 65 11.54 -12.65 -18.52
C TYR A 65 11.44 -12.61 -20.04
N PHE A 66 12.49 -12.08 -20.68
CA PHE A 66 12.72 -12.25 -22.11
C PHE A 66 13.94 -13.13 -22.37
N ALA A 67 13.87 -13.99 -23.38
CA ALA A 67 15.02 -14.76 -23.82
C ALA A 67 15.93 -13.89 -24.69
N VAL A 68 17.19 -13.74 -24.26
CA VAL A 68 18.21 -12.96 -24.95
C VAL A 68 19.45 -13.83 -25.15
N GLU A 69 20.12 -13.64 -26.28
CA GLU A 69 21.43 -14.22 -26.55
C GLU A 69 22.50 -13.32 -25.92
N GLU A 70 23.11 -13.78 -24.83
CA GLU A 70 24.17 -13.04 -24.13
C GLU A 70 25.54 -13.58 -24.57
N ILE A 71 26.40 -12.67 -25.01
CA ILE A 71 27.81 -12.95 -25.25
C ILE A 71 28.52 -12.76 -23.92
N LYS A 72 29.09 -13.83 -23.38
CA LYS A 72 29.82 -13.75 -22.11
C LYS A 72 31.13 -13.00 -22.29
N ASP A 73 31.45 -12.13 -21.32
CA ASP A 73 32.71 -11.36 -21.29
C ASP A 73 33.96 -12.26 -21.22
N ASP A 74 33.81 -13.51 -20.78
CA ASP A 74 34.88 -14.52 -20.69
C ASP A 74 35.32 -15.07 -22.06
N GLY A 75 34.79 -14.56 -23.18
CA GLY A 75 35.14 -15.00 -24.54
C GLY A 75 34.59 -16.38 -24.93
N THR A 76 33.77 -16.99 -24.07
CA THR A 76 33.08 -18.26 -24.36
C THR A 76 31.85 -18.05 -25.27
N THR A 77 31.40 -19.14 -25.89
CA THR A 77 30.26 -19.18 -26.84
C THR A 77 29.01 -18.46 -26.33
N THR A 78 28.29 -17.79 -27.24
CA THR A 78 26.99 -17.14 -26.98
C THR A 78 26.03 -18.09 -26.27
N THR A 79 25.53 -17.70 -25.09
CA THR A 79 24.56 -18.49 -24.33
C THR A 79 23.21 -17.80 -24.33
N LYS A 80 22.15 -18.55 -24.65
CA LYS A 80 20.77 -18.08 -24.47
C LYS A 80 20.44 -18.08 -22.99
N THR A 81 20.03 -16.92 -22.49
CA THR A 81 19.63 -16.73 -21.09
C THR A 81 18.32 -15.97 -21.02
N PHE A 82 17.68 -16.02 -19.87
CA PHE A 82 16.50 -15.22 -19.58
C PHE A 82 16.91 -13.98 -18.79
N VAL A 83 16.57 -12.81 -19.33
CA VAL A 83 16.80 -11.52 -18.67
C VAL A 83 15.52 -11.09 -17.97
N HIS A 84 15.62 -10.80 -16.68
CA HIS A 84 14.51 -10.31 -15.88
C HIS A 84 14.06 -8.94 -16.39
N THR A 85 12.75 -8.79 -16.58
CA THR A 85 12.10 -7.54 -16.97
C THR A 85 11.20 -7.07 -15.82
N PRO A 86 11.34 -5.82 -15.35
CA PRO A 86 10.45 -5.28 -14.32
C PRO A 86 8.99 -5.43 -14.72
N SER A 87 8.18 -5.94 -13.79
CA SER A 87 6.73 -6.11 -13.98
C SER A 87 5.95 -5.50 -12.83
N ILE A 88 4.77 -4.99 -13.14
CA ILE A 88 3.81 -4.42 -12.20
C ILE A 88 2.44 -4.99 -12.57
N ILE A 89 1.64 -5.36 -11.58
CA ILE A 89 0.26 -5.77 -11.80
C ILE A 89 -0.58 -4.49 -11.81
N GLU A 90 -1.28 -4.28 -12.93
CA GLU A 90 -2.23 -3.19 -13.12
C GLU A 90 -3.58 -3.82 -13.48
N ALA A 91 -4.66 -3.27 -12.93
CA ALA A 91 -6.02 -3.71 -13.19
C ALA A 91 -6.73 -2.68 -14.07
N GLU A 92 -7.56 -3.13 -15.01
CA GLU A 92 -8.47 -2.24 -15.74
C GLU A 92 -9.62 -1.77 -14.81
N GLU A 93 -10.27 -0.65 -15.11
CA GLU A 93 -11.38 -0.09 -14.31
C GLU A 93 -12.46 -1.14 -13.97
N ALA A 94 -12.80 -2.00 -14.93
CA ALA A 94 -13.77 -3.08 -14.73
C ALA A 94 -13.27 -4.16 -13.74
N GLU A 95 -11.98 -4.43 -13.72
CA GLU A 95 -11.34 -5.42 -12.83
C GLU A 95 -11.11 -4.84 -11.42
N GLU A 96 -10.73 -3.56 -11.33
CA GLU A 96 -10.47 -2.86 -10.07
C GLU A 96 -11.68 -2.92 -9.14
N ILE A 97 -12.89 -2.70 -9.67
CA ILE A 97 -14.15 -2.81 -8.90
C ILE A 97 -14.34 -4.23 -8.35
N GLY A 98 -13.99 -5.26 -9.14
CA GLY A 98 -14.06 -6.65 -8.71
C GLY A 98 -13.03 -6.98 -7.64
N VAL A 99 -11.80 -6.49 -7.79
CA VAL A 99 -10.70 -6.67 -6.84
C VAL A 99 -10.98 -5.95 -5.52
N GLU A 100 -11.47 -4.71 -5.55
CA GLU A 100 -11.81 -3.93 -4.36
C GLU A 100 -12.91 -4.64 -3.54
N HIS A 101 -13.91 -5.20 -4.22
CA HIS A 101 -14.95 -5.97 -3.56
C HIS A 101 -14.40 -7.19 -2.81
N LEU A 102 -13.35 -7.83 -3.34
CA LEU A 102 -12.72 -9.00 -2.76
C LEU A 102 -11.70 -8.68 -1.65
N LEU A 103 -11.03 -7.54 -1.72
CA LEU A 103 -9.89 -7.19 -0.85
C LEU A 103 -10.22 -6.22 0.30
N ARG A 104 -11.51 -5.98 0.58
CA ARG A 104 -11.98 -5.02 1.59
C ARG A 104 -11.38 -5.21 3.00
N ASP A 105 -10.93 -6.42 3.32
CA ASP A 105 -10.44 -6.80 4.66
C ASP A 105 -8.91 -6.92 4.78
N ILE A 106 -8.14 -6.72 3.69
CA ILE A 106 -6.69 -6.90 3.71
C ILE A 106 -5.99 -5.53 3.62
N ARG A 107 -5.32 -5.13 4.69
CA ARG A 107 -4.35 -4.03 4.70
C ARG A 107 -2.96 -4.59 4.85
N ASP A 108 -2.09 -4.32 3.89
CA ASP A 108 -0.67 -4.65 4.00
C ASP A 108 0.18 -3.42 4.32
N VAL A 109 1.08 -3.60 5.28
CA VAL A 109 2.16 -2.64 5.60
C VAL A 109 3.40 -3.43 6.01
N ALA A 110 4.37 -3.61 5.10
CA ALA A 110 5.73 -4.05 5.48
C ALA A 110 6.80 -3.84 4.39
N SER A 111 7.04 -2.60 3.95
CA SER A 111 8.12 -2.29 2.99
C SER A 111 9.53 -2.66 3.49
N LEU A 112 9.77 -2.55 4.80
CA LEU A 112 11.03 -2.91 5.45
C LEU A 112 11.32 -4.42 5.46
N GLN A 113 10.28 -5.25 5.60
CA GLN A 113 10.43 -6.71 5.59
C GLN A 113 10.87 -7.20 4.21
N GLY A 114 10.35 -6.60 3.14
CA GLY A 114 10.80 -6.85 1.78
C GLY A 114 12.29 -6.57 1.59
N LEU A 115 12.78 -5.41 2.06
CA LEU A 115 14.20 -5.06 1.97
C LEU A 115 15.08 -6.05 2.74
N HIS A 116 14.68 -6.45 3.95
CA HIS A 116 15.42 -7.42 4.75
C HIS A 116 15.56 -8.78 4.04
N LEU A 117 14.47 -9.28 3.45
CA LEU A 117 14.48 -10.54 2.71
C LEU A 117 15.41 -10.47 1.49
N ARG A 118 15.37 -9.36 0.72
CA ARG A 118 16.25 -9.16 -0.44
C ARG A 118 17.73 -9.09 -0.05
N LEU A 119 18.07 -8.38 1.03
CA LEU A 119 19.46 -8.34 1.55
C LEU A 119 19.95 -9.71 1.99
N ARG A 120 19.07 -10.51 2.62
CA ARG A 120 19.39 -11.89 3.00
C ARG A 120 19.68 -12.76 1.78
N ASP A 121 18.91 -12.64 0.72
CA ASP A 121 19.11 -13.39 -0.53
C ASP A 121 20.46 -13.06 -1.18
N ILE A 122 20.87 -11.78 -1.18
CA ILE A 122 22.20 -11.34 -1.63
C ILE A 122 23.29 -12.03 -0.79
N GLY A 123 23.15 -12.02 0.54
CA GLY A 123 24.10 -12.70 1.44
C GLY A 123 24.22 -14.21 1.15
N GLN A 124 23.09 -14.88 0.92
CA GLN A 124 23.08 -16.29 0.54
C GLN A 124 23.75 -16.56 -0.81
N TYR A 125 23.57 -15.68 -1.79
CA TYR A 125 24.27 -15.78 -3.08
C TYR A 125 25.79 -15.67 -2.89
N LEU A 126 26.26 -14.66 -2.16
CA LEU A 126 27.70 -14.49 -1.90
C LEU A 126 28.31 -15.67 -1.16
N GLN A 127 27.58 -16.24 -0.18
CA GLN A 127 28.02 -17.45 0.51
C GLN A 127 28.19 -18.63 -0.45
N LYS A 128 27.22 -18.85 -1.35
CA LYS A 128 27.30 -19.94 -2.35
C LYS A 128 28.45 -19.78 -3.34
N VAL A 129 28.80 -18.55 -3.69
CA VAL A 129 29.97 -18.24 -4.53
C VAL A 129 31.26 -18.52 -3.76
N LEU A 130 31.34 -18.13 -2.48
CA LEU A 130 32.48 -18.42 -1.61
C LEU A 130 32.68 -19.93 -1.41
N ASP A 131 31.59 -20.68 -1.24
CA ASP A 131 31.59 -22.14 -1.08
C ASP A 131 31.91 -22.88 -2.41
N GLY A 132 32.08 -22.15 -3.52
CA GLY A 132 32.41 -22.72 -4.84
C GLY A 132 31.25 -23.44 -5.54
N THR A 133 30.03 -23.34 -5.02
CA THR A 133 28.84 -24.02 -5.58
C THR A 133 28.27 -23.30 -6.81
N LEU A 134 28.50 -21.99 -6.94
CA LEU A 134 28.06 -21.17 -8.05
C LEU A 134 29.25 -20.41 -8.67
N PRO A 135 29.29 -20.25 -10.01
CA PRO A 135 30.31 -19.45 -10.67
C PRO A 135 30.13 -17.95 -10.33
N VAL A 136 31.24 -17.22 -10.32
CA VAL A 136 31.24 -15.77 -10.10
C VAL A 136 30.59 -15.07 -11.28
N ASN A 137 29.50 -14.33 -11.03
CA ASN A 137 28.92 -13.42 -12.02
C ASN A 137 29.38 -11.98 -11.74
N HIS A 138 30.19 -11.43 -12.67
CA HIS A 138 30.76 -10.09 -12.55
C HIS A 138 29.71 -8.97 -12.60
N ALA A 139 28.59 -9.14 -13.31
CA ALA A 139 27.52 -8.14 -13.36
C ALA A 139 26.87 -7.93 -11.98
N ILE A 140 26.66 -9.02 -11.23
CA ILE A 140 26.09 -8.94 -9.87
C ILE A 140 27.05 -8.23 -8.92
N LEU A 141 28.35 -8.52 -9.03
CA LEU A 141 29.38 -7.86 -8.21
C LEU A 141 29.53 -6.37 -8.54
N GLY A 142 29.44 -5.99 -9.82
CA GLY A 142 29.45 -4.59 -10.24
C GLY A 142 28.28 -3.81 -9.64
N ASN A 143 27.06 -4.35 -9.76
CA ASN A 143 25.88 -3.75 -9.14
C ASN A 143 26.03 -3.65 -7.61
N LEU A 144 26.62 -4.66 -6.96
CA LEU A 144 26.84 -4.63 -5.52
C LEU A 144 27.88 -3.57 -5.12
N GLN A 145 28.92 -3.37 -5.93
CA GLN A 145 29.88 -2.29 -5.73
C GLN A 145 29.20 -0.92 -5.83
N ASP A 146 28.32 -0.73 -6.80
CA ASP A 146 27.54 0.50 -6.94
C ASP A 146 26.63 0.73 -5.73
N VAL A 147 26.01 -0.33 -5.20
CA VAL A 147 25.21 -0.24 -3.96
C VAL A 147 26.05 0.33 -2.81
N PHE A 148 27.27 -0.18 -2.59
CA PHE A 148 28.15 0.32 -1.52
C PHE A 148 28.68 1.73 -1.81
N ASN A 149 28.97 2.05 -3.07
CA ASN A 149 29.42 3.39 -3.48
C ASN A 149 28.32 4.45 -3.30
N LEU A 150 27.05 4.07 -3.46
CA LEU A 150 25.89 4.94 -3.32
C LEU A 150 25.31 4.96 -1.91
N LEU A 151 25.92 4.24 -0.94
CA LEU A 151 25.47 4.32 0.44
C LEU A 151 25.62 5.75 0.98
N PRO A 152 24.54 6.34 1.52
CA PRO A 152 24.57 7.70 2.02
C PRO A 152 25.47 7.77 3.26
N ASN A 153 26.56 8.52 3.15
CA ASN A 153 27.46 8.77 4.28
C ASN A 153 26.95 9.95 5.10
N LEU A 154 26.34 9.65 6.25
CA LEU A 154 25.82 10.64 7.20
C LEU A 154 26.91 11.46 7.88
N SER A 155 28.15 10.98 7.86
CA SER A 155 29.30 11.63 8.48
C SER A 155 30.41 11.72 7.45
N THR A 156 30.25 12.58 6.44
CA THR A 156 31.39 13.00 5.64
C THR A 156 32.15 14.03 6.47
N PRO A 157 33.31 13.69 7.09
CA PRO A 157 34.21 14.75 7.53
C PRO A 157 34.55 15.55 6.28
N LYS A 158 34.46 16.87 6.36
CA LYS A 158 34.94 17.73 5.27
C LYS A 158 36.37 17.28 4.99
N THR A 159 36.62 16.69 3.82
CA THR A 159 37.99 16.48 3.33
C THR A 159 38.68 17.80 3.53
N SER A 160 39.68 17.80 4.40
CA SER A 160 40.46 18.96 4.79
C SER A 160 40.75 19.80 3.54
N SER A 161 39.99 20.88 3.34
CA SER A 161 40.42 21.94 2.46
C SER A 161 41.76 22.37 3.05
N HIS A 162 42.86 22.06 2.36
CA HIS A 162 44.21 22.44 2.74
C HIS A 162 44.20 23.87 3.28
N ILE A 163 44.35 24.03 4.60
CA ILE A 163 44.73 25.30 5.20
C ILE A 163 46.26 25.23 5.32
N PRO A 164 47.04 26.01 4.55
CA PRO A 164 48.48 25.90 4.55
C PRO A 164 49.16 26.53 5.78
N ASN A 165 48.42 27.02 6.78
CA ASN A 165 49.00 27.59 7.99
C ASN A 165 48.14 27.27 9.21
N GLY A 166 48.67 26.39 10.06
CA GLY A 166 48.02 25.88 11.26
C GLY A 166 47.69 26.96 12.28
N ILE A 167 46.40 27.05 12.59
CA ILE A 167 45.87 27.37 13.93
C ILE A 167 44.72 26.36 14.11
N ASP A 168 44.84 25.52 15.13
CA ASP A 168 43.86 24.49 15.49
C ASP A 168 42.53 25.14 15.94
N ALA A 169 41.67 25.46 14.97
CA ALA A 169 40.25 25.65 15.24
C ALA A 169 39.59 24.27 15.34
N PRO A 170 38.75 24.00 16.35
CA PRO A 170 38.07 22.72 16.46
C PRO A 170 37.16 22.60 15.23
N VAL A 171 37.55 21.73 14.30
CA VAL A 171 36.71 21.36 13.15
C VAL A 171 35.46 20.73 13.74
N LYS A 172 34.38 21.51 13.82
CA LYS A 172 33.07 20.98 14.18
C LYS A 172 32.73 19.93 13.13
N ASN A 173 32.82 18.66 13.52
CA ASN A 173 32.53 17.48 12.71
C ASN A 173 31.02 17.31 12.46
N ASP A 174 30.27 18.41 12.38
CA ASP A 174 28.86 18.37 12.05
C ASP A 174 28.76 18.24 10.53
N SER A 175 28.46 17.01 10.10
CA SER A 175 28.07 16.70 8.72
C SER A 175 27.01 17.71 8.25
N GLU A 176 27.30 18.41 7.16
CA GLU A 176 26.39 19.38 6.54
C GLU A 176 25.01 18.75 6.26
N LEU A 177 24.99 17.46 5.92
CA LEU A 177 23.78 16.68 5.73
C LEU A 177 23.00 16.51 7.04
N ALA A 178 23.67 16.23 8.16
CA ALA A 178 23.02 16.08 9.46
C ALA A 178 22.42 17.42 9.95
N HIS A 179 23.13 18.53 9.72
CA HIS A 179 22.62 19.86 10.01
C HIS A 179 21.41 20.21 9.14
N ALA A 180 21.47 19.94 7.83
CA ALA A 180 20.35 20.16 6.91
C ALA A 180 19.13 19.29 7.26
N MET A 181 19.33 18.02 7.62
CA MET A 181 18.26 17.14 8.12
C MET A 181 17.64 17.66 9.42
N SER A 182 18.45 18.24 10.31
CA SER A 182 17.96 18.82 11.57
C SER A 182 17.10 20.06 11.31
N ILE A 183 17.52 20.95 10.42
CA ILE A 183 16.71 22.11 10.00
C ILE A 183 15.38 21.64 9.39
N LYS A 184 15.43 20.71 8.44
CA LYS A 184 14.21 20.18 7.79
C LYS A 184 13.26 19.55 8.81
N THR A 185 13.80 18.81 9.78
CA THR A 185 13.00 18.18 10.85
C THR A 185 12.32 19.24 11.71
N ASN A 186 13.04 20.31 12.08
CA ASN A 186 12.49 21.42 12.85
C ASN A 186 11.38 22.16 12.08
N ASP A 187 11.58 22.43 10.80
CA ASP A 187 10.57 23.09 9.94
C ASP A 187 9.30 22.24 9.83
N GLN A 188 9.46 20.93 9.60
CA GLN A 188 8.34 20.02 9.52
C GLN A 188 7.59 19.90 10.85
N LEU A 189 8.31 19.91 11.98
CA LEU A 189 7.71 19.90 13.30
C LEU A 189 6.91 21.19 13.57
N MET A 190 7.41 22.33 13.13
CA MET A 190 6.70 23.61 13.24
C MET A 190 5.38 23.59 12.46
N ALA A 191 5.37 23.01 11.25
CA ALA A 191 4.15 22.82 10.48
C ALA A 191 3.14 21.88 11.17
N ILE A 192 3.63 20.81 11.82
CA ILE A 192 2.79 19.89 12.61
C ILE A 192 2.15 20.62 13.79
N TYR A 193 2.91 21.45 14.52
CA TYR A 193 2.39 22.22 15.64
C TYR A 193 1.34 23.25 15.22
N LEU A 194 1.57 23.96 14.11
CA LEU A 194 0.56 24.89 13.59
C LEU A 194 -0.72 24.15 13.18
N SER A 195 -0.57 23.00 12.50
CA SER A 195 -1.70 22.17 12.07
C SER A 195 -2.50 21.61 13.26
N SER A 196 -1.82 21.20 14.33
CA SER A 196 -2.50 20.70 15.54
C SER A 196 -3.22 21.81 16.29
N LEU A 197 -2.66 23.02 16.34
CA LEU A 197 -3.32 24.18 16.93
C LEU A 197 -4.60 24.56 16.16
N ILE A 198 -4.54 24.60 14.82
CA ILE A 198 -5.72 24.86 13.98
C ILE A 198 -6.79 23.79 14.22
N ARG A 199 -6.41 22.49 14.27
CA ARG A 199 -7.36 21.41 14.59
C ARG A 199 -7.99 21.57 15.97
N ALA A 200 -7.24 22.01 16.98
CA ALA A 200 -7.80 22.26 18.31
C ALA A 200 -8.85 23.38 18.27
N ILE A 201 -8.58 24.46 17.52
CA ILE A 201 -9.52 25.57 17.35
C ILE A 201 -10.78 25.13 16.60
N THR A 202 -10.64 24.36 15.51
CA THR A 202 -11.81 23.84 14.76
C THR A 202 -12.63 22.90 15.63
N ALA A 203 -12.00 21.99 16.38
CA ALA A 203 -12.71 21.11 17.31
C ALA A 203 -13.44 21.88 18.42
N PHE A 204 -12.87 22.99 18.90
CA PHE A 204 -13.58 23.87 19.84
C PHE A 204 -14.76 24.57 19.18
N HIS A 205 -14.62 25.02 17.93
CA HIS A 205 -15.73 25.61 17.18
C HIS A 205 -16.88 24.62 17.01
N ASP A 206 -16.58 23.38 16.62
CA ASP A 206 -17.57 22.30 16.49
C ASP A 206 -18.27 22.01 17.83
N LEU A 207 -17.54 22.10 18.96
CA LEU A 207 -18.11 21.89 20.29
C LEU A 207 -19.07 23.03 20.68
N ILE A 208 -18.72 24.27 20.35
CA ILE A 208 -19.57 25.45 20.56
C ILE A 208 -20.82 25.32 19.70
N GLU A 209 -20.69 24.96 18.43
CA GLU A 209 -21.81 24.79 17.51
C GLU A 209 -22.75 23.67 17.99
N ASN A 210 -22.22 22.52 18.38
CA ASN A 210 -22.99 21.44 19.00
C ASN A 210 -23.75 21.91 20.26
N LYS A 211 -23.15 22.78 21.08
CA LYS A 211 -23.79 23.30 22.29
C LYS A 211 -24.91 24.30 21.98
N ILE A 212 -24.72 25.17 20.98
CA ILE A 212 -25.76 26.11 20.52
C ILE A 212 -26.93 25.33 19.92
N GLN A 213 -26.67 24.36 19.05
CA GLN A 213 -27.69 23.51 18.46
C GLN A 213 -28.47 22.72 19.52
N ASN A 214 -27.79 22.12 20.51
CA ASN A 214 -28.46 21.42 21.61
C ASN A 214 -29.36 22.34 22.44
N ARG A 215 -28.91 23.58 22.71
CA ARG A 215 -29.70 24.56 23.45
C ARG A 215 -30.96 24.98 22.69
N GLN A 216 -30.82 25.31 21.40
CA GLN A 216 -31.96 25.66 20.54
C GLN A 216 -32.97 24.52 20.45
N GLN A 217 -32.50 23.27 20.27
CA GLN A 217 -33.36 22.10 20.25
C GLN A 217 -34.07 21.86 21.59
N GLN A 218 -33.43 22.20 22.71
CA GLN A 218 -34.05 22.09 24.03
C GLN A 218 -35.13 23.16 24.23
N GLU A 219 -34.86 24.40 23.86
CA GLU A 219 -35.83 25.51 23.88
C GLU A 219 -37.04 25.21 22.97
N GLU A 220 -36.83 24.66 21.77
CA GLU A 220 -37.92 24.21 20.89
C GLU A 220 -38.73 23.03 21.47
N LYS A 221 -38.08 22.09 22.16
CA LYS A 221 -38.77 20.97 22.83
C LYS A 221 -39.56 21.44 24.05
N GLU A 222 -39.08 22.43 24.77
CA GLU A 222 -39.78 23.04 25.91
C GLU A 222 -40.98 23.86 25.44
N ALA A 223 -40.84 24.66 24.37
CA ALA A 223 -41.95 25.37 23.74
C ALA A 223 -43.07 24.41 23.26
N LYS A 224 -42.70 23.30 22.60
CA LYS A 224 -43.66 22.26 22.19
C LYS A 224 -44.34 21.55 23.37
N LYS A 225 -43.68 21.45 24.53
CA LYS A 225 -44.27 20.88 25.75
C LYS A 225 -45.24 21.83 26.44
N ASP A 226 -44.98 23.13 26.41
CA ASP A 226 -45.90 24.12 26.98
C ASP A 226 -47.13 24.35 26.10
N GLU A 227 -47.01 24.31 24.76
CA GLU A 227 -48.17 24.28 23.85
C GLU A 227 -49.06 23.05 24.09
N GLY A 228 -48.47 21.86 24.32
CA GLY A 228 -49.22 20.65 24.67
C GLY A 228 -49.94 20.71 26.03
N LYS A 229 -49.42 21.49 26.99
CA LYS A 229 -50.07 21.71 28.30
C LYS A 229 -51.19 22.74 28.23
N GLU A 230 -51.12 23.73 27.35
CA GLU A 230 -52.24 24.65 27.11
C GLU A 230 -53.43 23.97 26.44
N ASP A 231 -53.19 23.01 25.54
CA ASP A 231 -54.26 22.19 24.96
C ASP A 231 -54.88 21.21 25.98
N GLU A 232 -54.11 20.68 26.93
CA GLU A 232 -54.66 19.89 28.05
C GLU A 232 -55.46 20.74 29.05
N LYS A 233 -55.05 21.99 29.33
CA LYS A 233 -55.82 22.92 30.18
C LYS A 233 -57.11 23.42 29.52
N LYS A 234 -57.19 23.47 28.19
CA LYS A 234 -58.45 23.75 27.47
C LYS A 234 -59.43 22.58 27.44
N LYS A 235 -58.97 21.33 27.69
CA LYS A 235 -59.85 20.16 27.83
C LYS A 235 -60.42 19.96 29.24
N SER A 236 -59.85 20.59 30.28
CA SER A 236 -60.33 20.44 31.67
C SER A 236 -61.35 21.49 32.13
N SER A 237 -61.70 22.49 31.32
CA SER A 237 -62.72 23.51 31.63
C SER A 237 -64.12 23.18 31.10
N GLY A 238 -64.34 21.98 30.56
CA GLY A 238 -65.66 21.53 30.10
C GLY A 238 -65.86 20.06 30.40
N THR A 239 -66.31 19.73 31.61
CA THR A 239 -67.42 18.79 31.94
C THR A 239 -67.38 18.57 33.44
N ASP A 240 -68.34 19.16 34.15
CA ASP A 240 -68.66 18.81 35.53
C ASP A 240 -69.75 17.72 35.53
N SER A 241 -69.71 16.85 36.53
CA SER A 241 -70.74 15.89 36.98
C SER A 241 -70.82 14.46 36.38
N VAL A 242 -70.30 13.49 37.17
CA VAL A 242 -71.02 12.38 37.85
C VAL A 242 -70.28 11.02 37.84
N ASN A 243 -69.87 10.62 39.05
CA ASN A 243 -69.65 9.30 39.65
C ASN A 243 -68.66 8.25 39.08
N GLY A 244 -67.71 7.87 39.94
CA GLY A 244 -67.83 6.57 40.61
C GLY A 244 -66.80 5.47 40.30
N VAL A 245 -65.64 5.56 40.96
CA VAL A 245 -64.87 4.47 41.62
C VAL A 245 -64.51 3.18 40.83
N ALA A 246 -63.19 3.02 40.63
CA ALA A 246 -62.34 1.83 40.87
C ALA A 246 -61.52 1.32 39.68
N GLY A 247 -60.21 1.12 39.92
CA GLY A 247 -59.45 0.05 39.26
C GLY A 247 -58.09 0.44 38.69
N ALA A 248 -57.05 0.28 39.49
CA ALA A 248 -55.64 0.26 39.09
C ALA A 248 -55.33 -0.76 37.98
N LYS A 249 -54.45 -0.41 37.03
CA LYS A 249 -53.21 -1.14 36.63
C LYS A 249 -52.64 -0.63 35.29
N GLU A 250 -51.33 -0.86 35.13
CA GLU A 250 -50.50 -0.81 33.90
C GLU A 250 -49.73 0.48 33.60
N ALA A 251 -48.56 0.60 34.24
CA ALA A 251 -47.42 1.38 33.75
C ALA A 251 -46.12 0.60 34.03
N GLU A 252 -45.98 -0.56 33.41
CA GLU A 252 -44.74 -1.33 33.34
C GLU A 252 -44.74 -2.09 32.00
N LYS A 253 -44.31 -1.44 30.91
CA LYS A 253 -43.84 -2.17 29.69
C LYS A 253 -43.13 -1.38 28.59
N GLU A 254 -42.96 -0.07 28.68
CA GLU A 254 -42.34 0.70 27.58
C GLU A 254 -40.90 1.20 27.84
N LYS A 255 -40.14 0.47 28.67
CA LYS A 255 -38.72 0.80 28.94
C LYS A 255 -37.70 -0.14 28.29
N GLU A 256 -38.11 -1.14 27.52
CA GLU A 256 -37.19 -2.18 27.03
C GLU A 256 -36.86 -2.13 25.53
N GLU A 257 -37.50 -1.28 24.72
CA GLU A 257 -37.33 -1.36 23.25
C GLU A 257 -36.40 -0.29 22.62
N LYS A 258 -35.78 0.61 23.40
CA LYS A 258 -34.87 1.63 22.84
C LYS A 258 -33.37 1.42 23.09
N ASP A 259 -32.98 0.36 23.80
CA ASP A 259 -31.56 0.04 24.05
C ASP A 259 -30.98 -1.03 23.11
N LYS A 260 -31.70 -1.43 22.04
CA LYS A 260 -31.23 -2.42 21.05
C LYS A 260 -31.00 -1.89 19.63
N LYS A 261 -30.90 -0.57 19.45
CA LYS A 261 -30.41 0.03 18.20
C LYS A 261 -29.38 1.12 18.47
N LYS A 262 -28.21 0.69 18.91
CA LYS A 262 -26.95 1.40 18.67
C LYS A 262 -25.80 0.40 18.59
#